data_AF-R5JNU9-F1
#
_entry.id   AF-R5JNU9-F1
#
_cell.length_a   1.000
_cell.length_b   1.000
_cell.length_c   1.000
_cell.angle_alpha   90.00
_cell.angle_beta   90.00
_cell.angle_gamma   90.00
#
_symmetry.space_group_name_H-M   'P 1'
#
loop_
_entity.id
_entity.type
_entity.pdbx_description
1 polymer ?
#
loop_
_entity_poly.entity_id
_entity_poly.type
_entity_poly.pdbx_seq_one_letter_code
_entity_poly.pdbx_strand_id
1 'polypeptide(L)'
;MFTIIGIMLTGMLVGYLLRSKRLLWIHKVITLLIWLLLFLLGIDVGGNETIIRILHAIGLEALAITFAAVAGSVLAAWGLWYLVYIRNKEAKQ
;
A
#
# COMPACT_ATOMS: atom_id res chain seq x y z
N MET A 1 7.80 3.24 -19.88
CA MET A 1 8.57 2.77 -18.69
C MET A 1 9.51 3.84 -18.17
N PHE A 2 10.48 4.32 -18.97
CA PHE A 2 11.43 5.36 -18.55
C PHE A 2 10.76 6.65 -18.03
N THR A 3 9.68 7.11 -18.65
CA THR A 3 8.94 8.30 -18.21
C THR A 3 8.37 8.14 -16.80
N ILE A 4 7.83 6.96 -16.49
CA ILE A 4 7.25 6.64 -15.18
C ILE A 4 8.35 6.63 -14.11
N ILE A 5 9.48 6.00 -14.43
CA ILE A 5 10.67 5.94 -13.56
C ILE A 5 11.23 7.36 -13.33
N GLY A 6 11.35 8.16 -14.39
CA GLY A 6 11.81 9.55 -14.30
C GLY A 6 10.90 10.43 -13.43
N ILE A 7 9.58 10.27 -13.55
CA ILE A 7 8.61 10.97 -12.71
C ILE A 7 8.71 10.50 -11.24
N MET A 8 8.87 9.20 -10.98
CA MET A 8 9.10 8.68 -9.62
C MET A 8 10.36 9.26 -8.98
N LEU A 9 11.47 9.27 -9.71
CA LEU A 9 12.75 9.81 -9.22
C LEU A 9 12.64 11.30 -8.95
N THR A 10 12.01 12.06 -9.85
CA THR A 10 11.79 13.50 -9.66
C THR A 10 10.90 13.75 -8.45
N GLY A 11 9.83 12.99 -8.27
CA GLY A 11 8.94 13.09 -7.11
C GLY A 11 9.65 12.80 -5.79
N MET A 12 10.53 11.80 -5.75
CA MET A 12 11.34 11.49 -4.57
C MET A 12 12.34 12.60 -4.25
N LEU A 13 13.03 13.15 -5.25
CA LEU A 13 13.96 14.27 -5.08
C LEU A 13 13.28 15.53 -4.56
N VAL A 14 12.13 15.89 -5.15
CA VAL A 14 11.31 17.03 -4.71
C VAL A 14 10.79 16.79 -3.29
N GLY A 15 10.28 15.60 -2.98
CA GLY A 15 9.84 15.22 -1.64
C GLY A 15 10.97 15.29 -0.59
N TYR A 16 12.20 14.93 -0.98
CA TYR A 16 13.37 15.02 -0.11
C TYR A 16 13.78 16.48 0.16
N LEU A 17 13.78 17.34 -0.88
CA LEU A 17 14.06 18.77 -0.72
C LEU A 17 13.01 19.49 0.15
N LEU A 18 11.73 19.14 0.00
CA LEU A 18 10.63 19.75 0.76
C LEU A 18 10.46 19.17 2.18
N ARG A 19 11.20 18.11 2.54
CA ARG A 19 11.15 17.45 3.86
C ARG A 19 11.49 18.38 5.03
N SER A 20 12.27 19.44 4.79
CA SER A 20 12.73 20.38 5.82
C SER A 20 11.60 21.24 6.41
N LYS A 21 10.49 21.45 5.67
CA LYS A 21 9.34 22.22 6.17
C LYS A 21 8.26 21.26 6.66
N ARG A 22 7.82 21.41 7.91
CA ARG A 22 6.67 20.66 8.47
C ARG A 22 5.36 21.19 7.85
N LEU A 23 5.11 20.80 6.60
CA LEU A 23 3.98 21.26 5.79
C LEU A 23 2.70 20.49 6.19
N LEU A 24 2.20 20.76 7.40
CA LEU A 24 0.98 20.14 7.94
C LEU A 24 -0.25 20.37 7.02
N TRP A 25 -0.23 21.40 6.17
CA TRP A 25 -1.26 21.66 5.17
C TRP A 25 -1.29 20.61 4.04
N ILE A 26 -0.15 20.02 3.68
CA ILE A 26 -0.07 18.99 2.64
C ILE A 26 -0.90 17.77 3.03
N HIS A 27 -0.90 17.39 4.31
CA HIS A 27 -1.72 16.28 4.78
C HIS A 27 -3.22 16.54 4.52
N LYS A 28 -3.69 17.76 4.76
CA LYS A 28 -5.09 18.14 4.50
C LYS A 28 -5.42 18.10 3.00
N VAL A 29 -4.49 18.55 2.15
CA VAL A 29 -4.63 18.49 0.69
C VAL A 29 -4.64 17.04 0.19
N ILE A 30 -3.73 16.19 0.69
CA ILE A 30 -3.67 14.77 0.34
C ILE A 30 -4.97 14.06 0.71
N THR A 31 -5.47 14.26 1.93
CA THR A 31 -6.73 13.63 2.37
C THR A 31 -7.90 14.07 1.48
N LEU A 32 -7.98 15.35 1.11
CA LEU A 32 -9.01 15.85 0.20
C LEU A 32 -8.89 15.22 -1.20
N LEU A 33 -7.67 15.11 -1.72
CA LEU A 33 -7.41 14.46 -3.01
C LEU A 33 -7.76 12.98 -2.99
N ILE A 34 -7.43 12.24 -1.94
CA ILE A 34 -7.80 10.84 -1.77
C ILE A 34 -9.32 10.70 -1.77
N TRP A 35 -10.02 11.57 -1.04
CA TRP A 35 -11.48 11.57 -0.99
C TRP A 35 -12.11 11.79 -2.38
N LEU A 36 -11.59 12.77 -3.11
CA LEU A 36 -12.01 13.05 -4.48
C LEU A 36 -11.71 11.87 -5.42
N LEU A 37 -10.52 11.27 -5.31
CA LEU A 37 -10.11 10.15 -6.15
C LEU A 37 -10.97 8.91 -5.90
N LEU A 38 -11.26 8.60 -4.62
CA LEU A 38 -12.16 7.51 -4.23
C LEU A 38 -13.59 7.76 -4.72
N PHE A 39 -14.06 9.01 -4.68
CA PHE A 39 -15.37 9.37 -5.20
C PHE A 39 -15.46 9.18 -6.72
N LEU A 40 -14.47 9.69 -7.46
CA LEU A 40 -14.38 9.50 -8.92
C LEU A 40 -14.30 8.01 -9.27
N LEU A 41 -13.47 7.25 -8.56
CA LEU A 41 -13.35 5.80 -8.75
C LEU A 41 -14.69 5.10 -8.51
N GLY A 42 -15.43 5.48 -7.46
CA GLY A 42 -16.76 4.94 -7.18
C GLY A 42 -17.77 5.18 -8.30
N ILE A 43 -17.74 6.36 -8.93
CA ILE A 43 -18.59 6.66 -10.09
C ILE A 43 -18.18 5.84 -11.31
N ASP A 44 -16.89 5.79 -11.63
CA ASP A 44 -16.37 5.06 -12.81
C ASP A 44 -16.66 3.56 -12.73
N VAL A 45 -16.46 2.98 -11.54
CA VAL A 45 -16.77 1.56 -11.25
C VAL A 45 -18.27 1.30 -11.18
N GLY A 46 -19.04 2.23 -10.59
CA GLY A 46 -20.49 2.10 -10.39
C GLY A 46 -21.34 2.34 -11.65
N GLY A 47 -20.84 3.11 -12.61
CA GLY A 47 -21.53 3.35 -13.88
C GLY A 47 -21.35 2.24 -14.92
N ASN A 48 -20.47 1.26 -14.66
CA ASN A 48 -20.10 0.23 -15.61
C ASN A 48 -20.63 -1.15 -15.19
N GLU A 49 -21.74 -1.56 -15.82
CA GLU A 49 -22.39 -2.88 -15.62
C GLU A 49 -21.42 -4.06 -15.74
N THR A 50 -20.43 -3.98 -16.63
CA THR A 50 -19.40 -5.02 -16.80
C THR A 50 -18.50 -5.10 -15.57
N ILE A 51 -18.08 -3.95 -15.05
CA ILE A 51 -17.26 -3.90 -13.83
C ILE A 51 -18.05 -4.37 -12.62
N ILE A 52 -19.32 -3.99 -12.47
CA ILE A 52 -20.17 -4.44 -11.35
C ILE A 52 -20.38 -5.96 -11.36
N ARG A 53 -20.58 -6.56 -12.53
CA ARG A 53 -20.73 -8.02 -12.64
C ARG A 53 -19.43 -8.76 -12.31
N ILE A 54 -18.29 -8.21 -12.73
CA ILE A 54 -16.97 -8.77 -12.43
C ILE A 54 -16.59 -8.52 -10.97
N LEU A 55 -17.04 -7.40 -10.38
CA LEU A 55 -16.72 -6.95 -9.01
C LEU A 55 -16.97 -8.02 -7.96
N HIS A 56 -18.04 -8.81 -8.08
CA HIS A 56 -18.30 -9.93 -7.18
C HIS A 56 -17.21 -11.01 -7.26
N ALA A 57 -16.77 -11.39 -8.47
CA ALA A 57 -15.74 -12.39 -8.67
C ALA A 57 -14.37 -11.89 -8.21
N ILE A 58 -13.97 -10.67 -8.66
CA ILE A 58 -12.69 -10.07 -8.24
C ILE A 58 -12.68 -9.72 -6.75
N GLY A 59 -13.83 -9.40 -6.16
CA GLY A 59 -13.94 -9.10 -4.74
C GLY A 59 -13.65 -10.32 -3.88
N LEU A 60 -14.16 -11.49 -4.28
CA LEU A 60 -13.93 -12.75 -3.59
C LEU A 60 -12.49 -13.24 -3.77
N GLU A 61 -11.95 -13.10 -4.99
CA GLU A 61 -10.55 -13.40 -5.29
C GLU A 61 -9.59 -12.48 -4.52
N ALA A 62 -9.85 -11.17 -4.51
CA ALA A 62 -9.06 -10.20 -3.76
C ALA A 62 -9.10 -10.47 -2.25
N LEU A 63 -10.25 -10.88 -1.71
CA LEU A 63 -10.38 -11.25 -0.30
C LEU A 63 -9.52 -12.48 0.02
N ALA A 64 -9.57 -13.51 -0.82
CA ALA A 64 -8.73 -14.71 -0.66
C ALA A 64 -7.23 -14.37 -0.72
N ILE A 65 -6.80 -13.57 -1.70
CA ILE A 65 -5.41 -13.11 -1.83
C ILE A 65 -4.98 -12.29 -0.61
N THR A 66 -5.84 -11.38 -0.15
CA THR A 66 -5.55 -10.55 1.04
C THR A 66 -5.37 -11.42 2.28
N PHE A 67 -6.24 -12.40 2.49
CA PHE A 67 -6.15 -13.30 3.64
C PHE A 67 -4.88 -14.15 3.58
N ALA A 68 -4.57 -14.70 2.40
CA ALA A 68 -3.34 -15.47 2.18
C ALA A 68 -2.08 -14.60 2.41
N ALA A 69 -2.06 -13.37 1.89
CA ALA A 69 -0.94 -12.45 2.03
C ALA A 69 -0.74 -12.00 3.49
N VAL A 70 -1.82 -11.70 4.22
CA VAL A 70 -1.76 -11.32 5.64
C VAL A 70 -1.30 -12.51 6.47
N ALA A 71 -1.88 -13.70 6.28
CA ALA A 71 -1.47 -14.91 7.00
C ALA A 71 0.00 -15.24 6.73
N GLY A 72 0.44 -15.21 5.46
CA GLY A 72 1.82 -15.43 5.08
C GLY A 72 2.77 -14.39 5.71
N SER A 73 2.38 -13.12 5.75
CA SER A 73 3.18 -12.06 6.38
C SER A 73 3.32 -12.26 7.89
N VAL A 74 2.25 -12.65 8.58
CA VAL A 74 2.26 -12.94 10.02
C VAL A 74 3.13 -14.16 10.32
N LEU A 75 3.01 -15.24 9.53
CA LEU A 75 3.83 -16.45 9.69
C LEU A 75 5.31 -16.15 9.43
N ALA A 76 5.63 -15.36 8.41
CA ALA A 76 7.01 -14.95 8.12
C ALA A 76 7.59 -14.09 9.25
N ALA A 77 6.80 -13.14 9.78
CA ALA A 77 7.21 -12.32 10.92
C ALA A 77 7.44 -13.17 12.18
N TRP A 78 6.58 -14.16 12.43
CA TRP A 78 6.74 -15.11 13.54
C TRP A 78 7.97 -16.00 13.36
N GLY A 79 8.22 -16.50 12.16
CA GLY A 79 9.42 -17.28 11.84
C GLY A 79 10.70 -16.47 12.01
N LEU A 80 10.71 -15.21 11.56
CA LEU A 80 11.83 -14.30 11.78
C LEU A 80 12.06 -14.06 13.28
N TRP A 81 11.00 -13.81 14.05
CA TRP A 81 11.10 -13.63 15.49
C TRP A 81 11.66 -14.87 16.19
N TYR A 82 11.20 -16.06 15.82
CA TYR A 82 11.70 -17.32 16.36
C TYR A 82 13.18 -17.56 16.03
N LEU A 83 13.59 -17.35 14.77
CA LEU A 83 14.99 -17.51 14.34
C LEU A 83 15.92 -16.49 15.03
N VAL A 84 15.50 -15.24 15.15
CA VAL A 84 16.27 -14.21 15.86
C VAL A 84 16.36 -14.52 17.36
N TYR A 85 15.27 -15.00 17.97
CA TYR A 85 15.26 -15.38 19.38
C TYR A 85 16.17 -16.59 19.67
N ILE A 86 16.14 -17.61 18.81
CA ILE A 86 17.02 -18.79 18.95
C ILE A 86 18.49 -18.40 18.80
N ARG A 87 18.84 -17.56 17.82
CA ARG A 87 20.22 -17.10 17.61
C ARG A 87 20.73 -16.22 18.76
N ASN A 88 19.86 -15.39 19.35
CA ASN A 88 20.23 -14.61 20.53
C ASN A 88 20.42 -15.46 21.80
N LYS A 89 19.84 -16.66 21.85
CA LYS A 89 20.02 -17.60 22.97
C LYS A 89 21.37 -18.31 22.88
N GLU A 90 21.80 -18.68 21.66
CA GLU A 90 23.12 -19.28 21.41
C GLU A 90 24.29 -18.29 21.60
N ALA A 91 24.09 -17.01 21.28
CA ALA A 91 25.13 -15.98 21.47
C ALA A 91 25.38 -15.58 22.95
N LYS A 92 24.59 -16.11 23.89
CA LYS A 92 24.68 -15.82 25.33
C LYS A 92 25.19 -17.00 26.18
N GLN A 93 25.45 -18.16 25.59
CA GLN A 93 26.18 -19.26 26.23
C GLN A 93 27.67 -19.18 25.88
#